data_AF-A0A3D1QAD5-F1
#
_entry.id   AF-A0A3D1QAD5-F1
#
_cell.length_a   1.000
_cell.length_b   1.000
_cell.length_c   1.000
_cell.angle_alpha   90.00
_cell.angle_beta   90.00
_cell.angle_gamma   90.00
#
_symmetry.space_group_name_H-M   'P 1'
#
loop_
_entity.id
_entity.type
_entity.pdbx_description
1 polymer ?
#
loop_
_entity_poly.entity_id
_entity_poly.type
_entity_poly.pdbx_seq_one_letter_code
_entity_poly.pdbx_strand_id
1 'polypeptide(L)' 'MHNLTPKEIVAELDKYIVGQKEAKKAVAIALRNRYRRKLLKAEWQEEIYPKNIIMIGPTGVGKTEIAR' A
#
# COMPACT_ATOMS: atom_id res chain seq x y z
N MET A 1 8.87 9.90 -6.68
CA MET A 1 8.52 8.69 -5.90
C MET A 1 9.04 7.48 -6.66
N HIS A 2 9.99 6.75 -6.08
CA HIS A 2 10.59 5.58 -6.71
C HIS A 2 9.51 4.54 -7.05
N ASN A 3 9.63 3.90 -8.22
CA ASN A 3 8.71 2.86 -8.72
C ASN A 3 8.87 1.54 -7.95
N LEU A 4 8.79 1.61 -6.62
CA LEU A 4 9.02 0.49 -5.73
C LEU A 4 8.06 -0.66 -6.05
N THR A 5 8.61 -1.87 -6.01
CA THR A 5 7.87 -3.12 -6.01
C THR A 5 7.19 -3.31 -4.65
N PRO A 6 6.13 -4.14 -4.58
CA PRO A 6 5.50 -4.43 -3.28
C PRO A 6 6.47 -4.97 -2.23
N LYS A 7 7.49 -5.74 -2.65
CA LYS A 7 8.52 -6.27 -1.73
C LYS A 7 9.39 -5.17 -1.15
N GLU A 8 9.81 -4.20 -1.97
CA GLU A 8 10.61 -3.06 -1.50
C GLU A 8 9.82 -2.13 -0.59
N ILE A 9 8.53 -1.91 -0.86
CA ILE A 9 7.66 -1.14 0.04
C ILE A 9 7.54 -1.82 1.40
N VAL A 10 7.33 -3.14 1.43
CA VAL A 10 7.28 -3.90 2.69
C VAL A 10 8.62 -3.81 3.42
N ALA A 11 9.74 -3.95 2.71
CA ALA A 11 11.07 -3.84 3.30
C ALA A 11 11.34 -2.44 3.89
N GLU A 12 10.81 -1.38 3.27
CA GLU A 12 10.89 -0.03 3.83
C GLU A 12 10.04 0.10 5.11
N LEU A 13 8.81 -0.42 5.10
CA LEU A 13 7.93 -0.42 6.27
C LEU A 13 8.48 -1.28 7.42
N ASP A 14 9.22 -2.35 7.12
CA ASP A 14 9.88 -3.20 8.11
C ASP A 14 10.94 -2.46 8.93
N LYS A 15 11.51 -1.34 8.42
CA LYS A 15 12.47 -0.52 9.17
C LYS A 15 11.84 0.25 10.34
N TYR A 16 10.55 0.55 10.26
CA TYR A 16 9.86 1.42 11.22
C TYR A 16 8.77 0.69 12.01
N ILE A 17 8.24 -0.40 11.47
CA ILE A 17 7.06 -1.06 12.01
C ILE A 17 7.41 -2.52 12.24
N VAL A 18 7.23 -3.04 13.44
CA VAL A 18 7.49 -4.45 13.74
C VAL A 18 6.23 -5.30 13.49
N GLY A 19 6.37 -6.43 12.80
CA GLY A 19 5.24 -7.33 12.51
C GLY A 19 4.25 -6.78 11.47
N GLN A 20 2.95 -7.01 11.68
CA GLN A 20 1.85 -6.53 10.81
C GLN A 20 1.99 -6.86 9.31
N LYS A 21 2.50 -8.07 8.99
CA LYS A 21 2.83 -8.49 7.61
C LYS A 21 1.69 -8.29 6.62
N GLU A 22 0.47 -8.68 6.98
CA GLU A 22 -0.70 -8.55 6.09
C GLU A 22 -1.08 -7.09 5.84
N ALA A 23 -1.03 -6.23 6.86
CA ALA A 23 -1.33 -4.80 6.70
C ALA A 23 -0.30 -4.10 5.80
N LYS A 24 1.00 -4.39 5.98
CA LYS A 24 2.06 -3.86 5.13
C LYS A 24 1.90 -4.31 3.68
N LYS A 25 1.61 -5.60 3.47
CA LYS A 25 1.36 -6.18 2.14
C LYS A 25 0.15 -5.52 1.46
N ALA A 26 -0.94 -5.30 2.20
CA ALA A 26 -2.14 -4.65 1.67
C ALA A 26 -1.81 -3.22 1.17
N VAL A 27 -1.10 -2.43 1.98
CA VAL A 27 -0.68 -1.07 1.60
C VAL A 27 0.27 -1.08 0.41
N ALA A 28 1.27 -1.96 0.42
CA ALA A 28 2.21 -2.11 -0.70
C ALA A 28 1.52 -2.44 -2.03
N ILE A 29 0.51 -3.32 -2.01
CA ILE A 29 -0.29 -3.65 -3.19
C ILE A 29 -1.14 -2.46 -3.63
N ALA A 30 -1.79 -1.76 -2.71
CA ALA A 30 -2.61 -0.59 -3.05
C ALA A 30 -1.78 0.53 -3.70
N LEU A 31 -0.59 0.81 -3.18
CA LEU A 31 0.36 1.75 -3.77
C LEU A 31 0.84 1.28 -5.15
N ARG A 32 1.17 -0.01 -5.29
CA ARG A 32 1.57 -0.57 -6.59
C ARG A 32 0.46 -0.51 -7.63
N ASN A 33 -0.79 -0.71 -7.22
CA ASN A 33 -1.94 -0.60 -8.11
C ASN A 33 -2.14 0.84 -8.61
N ARG A 34 -1.88 1.86 -7.76
CA ARG A 34 -1.88 3.26 -8.22
C ARG A 34 -0.82 3.51 -9.28
N TYR A 35 0.39 2.98 -9.09
CA TYR A 35 1.45 3.05 -10.09
C TYR A 35 1.05 2.36 -11.39
N ARG A 36 0.55 1.12 -11.32
CA ARG A 36 0.08 0.36 -12.49
C ARG A 36 -1.01 1.10 -13.25
N ARG A 37 -1.97 1.71 -12.54
CA ARG A 37 -3.05 2.51 -13.16
C ARG A 37 -2.49 3.66 -14.00
N LYS A 38 -1.46 4.36 -13.52
CA LYS A 38 -0.82 5.46 -14.27
C LYS A 38 -0.16 5.02 -15.58
N LEU A 39 0.12 3.73 -15.76
CA LEU A 39 0.71 3.18 -16.99
C LEU A 39 -0.34 2.75 -18.02
N LEU A 40 -1.62 2.78 -17.68
CA LEU A 40 -2.71 2.41 -18.59
C LEU A 40 -3.09 3.57 -19.50
N LYS A 41 -3.77 3.28 -20.62
CA LYS A 41 -4.39 4.32 -21.46
C LYS A 41 -5.50 5.04 -20.69
N ALA A 42 -5.74 6.31 -21.01
CA ALA A 42 -6.70 7.18 -20.29
C ALA A 42 -8.08 6.54 -20.09
N GLU A 43 -8.63 5.93 -21.14
CA GLU A 43 -9.91 5.21 -21.13
C GLU A 43 -10.00 4.17 -20.00
N TRP A 44 -8.93 3.43 -19.73
CA TRP A 44 -8.89 2.42 -18.69
C TRP A 44 -8.56 3.00 -17.30
N GLN A 45 -7.97 4.20 -17.23
CA GLN A 45 -7.64 4.81 -15.94
C GLN A 45 -8.89 5.24 -15.18
N GLU A 46 -9.90 5.74 -15.89
CA GLU A 46 -11.16 6.21 -15.31
C GLU A 46 -11.99 5.05 -14.72
N GLU A 47 -11.95 3.89 -15.37
CA GLU A 47 -12.66 2.68 -14.92
C GLU A 47 -12.02 2.02 -13.69
N ILE A 48 -10.76 2.35 -13.36
CA ILE A 48 -10.01 1.69 -12.28
C ILE A 48 -10.01 2.54 -11.01
N TYR A 49 -10.89 2.16 -10.10
CA TYR A 49 -11.01 2.76 -8.78
C TYR A 49 -9.85 2.37 -7.83
N PRO A 50 -9.43 3.27 -6.92
CA PRO A 50 -8.45 2.96 -5.89
C PRO A 50 -8.88 1.78 -5.02
N LYS A 51 -7.93 0.92 -4.66
CA LYS A 51 -8.13 -0.15 -3.68
C LYS A 51 -7.96 0.42 -2.28
N ASN A 52 -9.03 1.00 -1.74
CA ASN A 52 -9.07 1.52 -0.37
C ASN A 52 -8.93 0.38 0.64
N ILE A 53 -8.32 0.67 1.79
CA ILE A 53 -8.01 -0.31 2.83
C ILE A 53 -8.72 0.11 4.12
N ILE A 54 -9.38 -0.85 4.77
CA ILE A 54 -9.90 -0.71 6.13
C ILE A 54 -8.99 -1.53 7.05
N MET A 55 -8.31 -0.87 7.98
CA MET A 55 -7.46 -1.54 8.97
C MET A 55 -8.25 -1.78 10.26
N ILE A 56 -8.40 -3.04 10.66
CA ILE A 56 -9.14 -3.44 11.86
C ILE A 56 -8.15 -4.03 12.88
N GLY A 57 -8.20 -3.54 14.12
CA GLY A 57 -7.36 -4.05 15.21
C GLY A 57 -7.34 -3.11 16.43
N PRO A 58 -6.81 -3.56 17.58
CA PRO A 58 -6.79 -2.79 18.83
C PRO A 58 -5.86 -1.56 18.72
N THR A 59 -5.93 -0.65 19.71
CA THR A 59 -5.07 0.55 19.75
C THR A 59 -3.59 0.18 19.93
N GLY A 60 -2.67 1.06 19.54
CA GLY A 60 -1.23 0.87 19.72
C GLY A 60 -0.53 -0.14 18.79
N VAL A 61 -1.26 -0.89 17.94
CA VAL A 61 -0.66 -1.92 17.05
C VAL A 61 -0.01 -1.39 15.77
N GLY A 62 0.08 -0.07 15.59
CA GLY A 62 0.74 0.55 14.43
C GLY A 62 -0.13 0.82 13.20
N LYS A 63 -1.47 0.73 13.29
CA LYS A 63 -2.38 1.02 12.15
C LYS A 63 -2.11 2.39 11.51
N THR A 64 -1.99 3.43 12.34
CA THR A 64 -1.73 4.80 11.88
C THR A 64 -0.32 4.93 11.31
N GLU A 65 0.68 4.28 11.91
CA GLU A 65 2.07 4.35 11.44
C GLU A 65 2.25 3.68 10.07
N ILE A 66 1.48 2.62 9.76
CA ILE A 66 1.48 1.98 8.43
C ILE A 66 0.91 2.91 7.35
N ALA A 67 0.01 3.82 7.72
CA ALA A 67 -0.70 4.69 6.77
C ALA A 67 -0.04 6.08 6.59
N ARG A 68 0.88 6.47 7.48
CA ARG A 68 1.62 7.73 7.45
C ARG A 68 2.68 7.73 6.35
#